data_AF-A0AAV4BLZ2-F1
#
_entry.id   AF-A0AAV4BLZ2-F1
#
_cell.length_a   1.000
_cell.length_b   1.000
_cell.length_c   1.000
_cell.angle_alpha   90.00
_cell.angle_beta   90.00
_cell.angle_gamma   90.00
#
_symmetry.space_group_name_H-M   'P 1'
#
loop_
_entity.id
_entity.type
_entity.pdbx_description
1 polymer ?
#
loop_
_entity_poly.entity_id
_entity_poly.type
_entity_poly.pdbx_seq_one_letter_code
_entity_poly.pdbx_strand_id
1 'polypeptide(L)'
;MHCKSRHPQSQGSVERANGDIKVFCWRGRLAKTQKTGLRASASKAERMVKRNRVDLRAGEQGEDVAVPVPPIDRGRGDLRNILGVIFNRREGTDLYRKAVKAGILRESVFQK
;
A
#
# COMPACT_ATOMS: atom_id res chain seq x y z
N MET A 1 -24.32 68.80 4.37
CA MET A 1 -23.18 67.87 4.15
C MET A 1 -23.74 66.56 3.61
N HIS A 2 -23.43 66.19 2.38
CA HIS A 2 -23.99 65.01 1.72
C HIS A 2 -22.85 64.05 1.36
N CYS A 3 -22.69 62.98 2.13
CA CYS A 3 -21.81 61.86 1.78
C CYS A 3 -22.44 61.10 0.61
N LYS A 4 -21.91 61.27 -0.61
CA LYS A 4 -22.27 60.38 -1.71
C LYS A 4 -21.67 59.00 -1.47
N SER A 5 -22.49 57.99 -1.75
CA SER A 5 -22.23 56.56 -1.59
C SER A 5 -20.85 56.15 -2.07
N ARG A 6 -20.17 55.32 -1.28
CA ARG A 6 -18.92 54.67 -1.65
C ARG A 6 -19.09 54.00 -3.02
N HIS A 7 -18.17 54.31 -3.92
CA HIS A 7 -18.07 53.83 -5.30
C HIS A 7 -18.46 52.32 -5.41
N PRO A 8 -19.40 51.92 -6.30
CA PRO A 8 -19.68 50.52 -6.53
C PRO A 8 -18.45 49.89 -7.20
N GLN A 9 -17.90 48.83 -6.61
CA GLN A 9 -16.78 48.10 -7.20
C GLN A 9 -17.17 47.64 -8.61
N SER A 10 -16.29 47.84 -9.59
CA SER A 10 -16.54 47.42 -10.96
C SER A 10 -16.80 45.90 -11.00
N GLN A 11 -17.72 45.47 -11.86
CA GLN A 11 -18.10 44.06 -12.02
C GLN A 11 -16.88 43.11 -12.14
N GLY A 12 -15.84 43.54 -12.87
CA GLY A 12 -14.60 42.77 -13.02
C GLY A 12 -13.73 42.67 -11.75
N SER A 13 -13.92 43.53 -10.74
CA SER A 13 -13.30 43.38 -9.41
C SER A 13 -14.00 42.30 -8.58
N VAL A 14 -15.33 42.21 -8.70
CA VAL A 14 -16.15 41.21 -8.03
C VAL A 14 -15.89 39.82 -8.62
N GLU A 15 -15.79 39.73 -9.95
CA GLU A 15 -15.51 38.47 -10.65
C GLU A 15 -14.12 37.90 -10.28
N ARG A 16 -13.09 38.75 -10.15
CA ARG A 16 -11.75 38.34 -9.71
C ARG A 16 -11.76 37.81 -8.27
N ALA A 17 -12.38 38.54 -7.34
CA ALA A 17 -12.51 38.10 -5.96
C ALA A 17 -13.26 36.75 -5.84
N ASN A 18 -14.32 36.57 -6.64
CA ASN A 18 -15.06 35.31 -6.70
C ASN A 18 -14.21 34.16 -7.26
N GLY A 19 -13.33 34.44 -8.23
CA GLY A 19 -12.33 33.49 -8.74
C GLY A 19 -11.35 33.06 -7.65
N ASP A 20 -10.80 34.01 -6.89
CA ASP A 20 -9.84 33.74 -5.81
C ASP A 20 -10.46 32.89 -4.69
N ILE A 21 -11.71 33.18 -4.31
CA ILE A 21 -12.46 32.40 -3.31
C ILE A 21 -12.67 30.96 -3.78
N LYS A 22 -13.01 30.74 -5.06
CA LYS A 22 -13.17 29.39 -5.63
C LYS A 22 -11.84 28.62 -5.61
N VAL A 23 -10.74 29.26 -6.00
CA VAL A 23 -9.40 28.65 -5.98
C VAL A 23 -8.98 28.30 -4.56
N PHE A 24 -9.19 29.20 -3.58
CA PHE A 24 -8.91 28.93 -2.18
C PHE A 24 -9.70 27.73 -1.65
N CYS A 25 -11.01 27.69 -1.92
CA CYS A 25 -11.87 26.58 -1.51
C CYS A 25 -11.44 25.24 -2.13
N TRP A 26 -11.06 25.26 -3.42
CA TRP A 26 -10.56 24.07 -4.12
C TRP A 26 -9.22 23.58 -3.53
N ARG A 27 -8.27 24.48 -3.28
CA ARG A 27 -6.98 24.16 -2.66
C ARG A 27 -7.16 23.55 -1.25
N GLY A 28 -8.05 24.12 -0.45
CA GLY A 28 -8.39 23.58 0.86
C GLY A 28 -9.00 22.17 0.79
N ARG A 29 -9.79 21.89 -0.24
CA ARG A 29 -10.37 20.56 -0.49
C ARG A 29 -9.29 19.57 -0.93
N LEU A 30 -8.43 19.95 -1.86
CA LEU A 30 -7.31 19.13 -2.33
C LEU A 30 -6.37 18.74 -1.18
N ALA A 31 -6.02 19.68 -0.30
CA ALA A 31 -5.18 19.41 0.87
C ALA A 31 -5.82 18.40 1.83
N LYS A 32 -7.14 18.47 2.04
CA LYS A 32 -7.89 17.49 2.85
C LYS A 32 -7.92 16.11 2.18
N THR A 33 -8.16 16.07 0.88
CA THR A 33 -8.17 14.82 0.09
C THR A 33 -6.79 14.14 0.07
N GLN A 34 -5.70 14.91 -0.06
CA GLN A 34 -4.35 14.35 -0.02
C GLN A 34 -4.01 13.75 1.35
N LYS A 35 -4.29 14.48 2.44
CA LYS A 35 -4.05 13.98 3.81
C LYS A 35 -4.84 12.71 4.12
N THR A 36 -6.11 12.67 3.73
CA THR A 36 -6.97 11.49 3.94
C THR A 36 -6.52 10.30 3.09
N GLY A 37 -6.13 10.53 1.83
CA GLY A 37 -5.60 9.49 0.94
C GLY A 37 -4.28 8.88 1.41
N LEU A 38 -3.34 9.72 1.89
CA LEU A 38 -2.08 9.25 2.48
C LEU A 38 -2.33 8.39 3.73
N ARG A 39 -3.19 8.86 4.64
CA ARG A 39 -3.54 8.11 5.85
C ARG A 39 -4.21 6.78 5.52
N ALA A 40 -5.16 6.77 4.59
CA ALA A 40 -5.84 5.54 4.16
C ALA A 40 -4.85 4.53 3.54
N SER A 41 -3.89 5.02 2.75
CA SER A 41 -2.84 4.19 2.14
C SER A 41 -1.90 3.61 3.21
N ALA A 42 -1.49 4.41 4.20
CA ALA A 42 -0.68 3.96 5.32
C ALA A 42 -1.41 2.90 6.17
N SER A 43 -2.66 3.17 6.57
CA SER A 43 -3.46 2.20 7.31
C SER A 43 -3.73 0.91 6.53
N LYS A 44 -3.86 1.00 5.19
CA LYS A 44 -4.00 -0.18 4.33
C LYS A 44 -2.70 -0.99 4.29
N ALA A 45 -1.54 -0.34 4.14
CA ALA A 45 -0.24 -0.99 4.18
C ALA A 45 0.02 -1.69 5.53
N GLU A 46 -0.29 -1.02 6.65
CA GLU A 46 -0.16 -1.62 7.98
C GLU A 46 -1.03 -2.87 8.16
N ARG A 47 -2.26 -2.86 7.66
CA ARG A 47 -3.15 -4.03 7.68
C ARG A 47 -2.59 -5.18 6.85
N MET A 48 -1.96 -4.90 5.72
CA MET A 48 -1.33 -5.93 4.88
C MET A 48 -0.14 -6.60 5.59
N VAL A 49 0.67 -5.84 6.33
CA VAL A 49 1.79 -6.39 7.11
C VAL A 49 1.29 -7.22 8.30
N LYS A 50 0.27 -6.73 9.02
CA LYS A 50 -0.32 -7.45 10.16
C LYS A 50 -0.95 -8.78 9.73
N ARG A 51 -1.69 -8.78 8.62
CA ARG A 51 -2.31 -10.00 8.08
C ARG A 51 -1.28 -11.07 7.72
N ASN A 52 -0.12 -10.69 7.22
CA ASN A 52 0.94 -11.63 6.88
C ASN A 52 1.66 -12.19 8.14
N ARG A 53 1.87 -11.36 9.16
CA ARG A 53 2.62 -11.76 10.38
C ARG A 53 1.78 -12.51 11.42
N VAL A 54 0.48 -12.27 11.48
CA VAL A 54 -0.38 -12.76 12.59
C VAL A 54 -1.18 -14.02 12.21
N ASP A 55 -1.53 -14.20 10.93
CA ASP A 55 -2.47 -15.26 10.53
C ASP A 55 -1.79 -16.57 10.11
N LEU A 56 -0.44 -16.63 10.09
CA LEU A 56 0.29 -17.84 9.70
C LEU A 56 0.94 -18.49 10.92
N ARG A 57 0.47 -19.70 11.27
CA ARG A 57 1.19 -20.59 12.20
C ARG A 57 2.63 -20.75 11.71
N ALA A 58 3.60 -20.59 12.62
CA ALA A 58 5.00 -20.86 12.28
C ALA A 58 5.13 -22.32 11.81
N GLY A 59 5.70 -22.51 10.63
CA GLY A 59 5.88 -23.84 10.05
C GLY A 59 6.97 -24.61 10.80
N GLU A 60 6.74 -25.90 11.01
CA GLU A 60 7.72 -26.78 11.67
C GLU A 60 8.68 -27.39 10.65
N GLN A 61 9.86 -27.83 11.10
CA GLN A 61 10.78 -28.55 10.25
C GLN A 61 10.15 -29.87 9.77
N GLY A 62 10.26 -30.16 8.47
CA GLY A 62 9.66 -31.33 7.84
C GLY A 62 8.23 -31.11 7.32
N GLU A 63 7.62 -29.95 7.53
CA GLU A 63 6.28 -29.65 7.00
C GLU A 63 6.32 -29.33 5.50
N ASP A 64 5.32 -29.83 4.76
CA ASP A 64 5.10 -29.53 3.35
C ASP A 64 4.57 -28.11 3.17
N VAL A 65 5.16 -27.39 2.21
CA VAL A 65 4.85 -25.99 1.94
C VAL A 65 4.76 -25.72 0.45
N ALA A 66 3.83 -24.84 0.09
CA ALA A 66 3.72 -24.28 -1.24
C ALA A 66 4.38 -22.90 -1.27
N VAL A 67 5.37 -22.69 -2.13
CA VAL A 67 6.01 -21.40 -2.36
C VAL A 67 5.39 -20.77 -3.60
N PRO A 68 4.63 -19.67 -3.48
CA PRO A 68 4.04 -19.02 -4.63
C PRO A 68 5.12 -18.37 -5.49
N VAL A 69 5.02 -18.56 -6.81
CA VAL A 69 5.86 -17.89 -7.80
C VAL A 69 5.12 -16.63 -8.26
N PRO A 70 5.75 -15.45 -8.18
CA PRO A 70 5.09 -14.22 -8.57
C PRO A 70 4.78 -14.23 -10.09
N PRO A 71 3.71 -13.55 -10.54
CA PRO A 71 3.30 -13.60 -11.94
C PRO A 71 4.36 -13.14 -12.94
N ILE A 72 5.27 -12.26 -12.53
CA ILE A 72 6.36 -11.75 -13.39
C ILE A 72 7.42 -12.82 -13.69
N ASP A 73 7.65 -13.73 -12.74
CA ASP A 73 8.61 -14.82 -12.88
C ASP A 73 7.96 -16.08 -13.49
N ARG A 74 6.68 -15.97 -13.88
CA ARG A 74 5.86 -17.10 -14.32
C ARG A 74 5.49 -16.99 -15.79
N GLY A 75 5.94 -17.96 -16.59
CA GLY A 75 5.57 -18.11 -17.99
C GLY A 75 4.13 -18.59 -18.18
N ARG A 76 3.60 -18.41 -19.41
CA ARG A 76 2.25 -18.86 -19.78
C ARG A 76 2.20 -20.39 -19.76
N GLY A 77 1.66 -20.96 -18.70
CA GLY A 77 1.51 -22.41 -18.51
C GLY A 77 2.23 -22.97 -17.28
N ASP A 78 3.13 -22.20 -16.67
CA ASP A 78 3.88 -22.63 -15.49
C ASP A 78 2.97 -22.83 -14.28
N LEU A 79 3.41 -23.64 -13.32
CA LEU A 79 2.69 -23.85 -12.06
C LEU A 79 2.69 -22.56 -11.21
N ARG A 80 1.62 -22.35 -10.42
CA ARG A 80 1.51 -21.18 -9.53
C ARG A 80 2.45 -21.26 -8.34
N ASN A 81 2.73 -22.49 -7.90
CA ASN A 81 3.40 -22.79 -6.66
C ASN A 81 4.48 -23.85 -6.90
N ILE A 82 5.60 -23.71 -6.19
CA ILE A 82 6.63 -24.74 -6.06
C ILE A 82 6.37 -25.47 -4.74
N LEU A 83 6.22 -26.79 -4.78
CA LEU A 83 6.11 -27.61 -3.58
C LEU A 83 7.48 -27.90 -3.00
N GLY A 84 7.61 -27.82 -1.68
CA GLY A 84 8.83 -28.14 -0.97
C GLY A 84 8.57 -28.45 0.50
N VAL A 85 9.64 -28.76 1.22
CA VAL A 85 9.62 -29.09 2.63
C VAL A 85 10.45 -28.07 3.41
N ILE A 86 10.01 -27.68 4.61
CA ILE A 86 10.81 -26.83 5.49
C ILE A 86 12.05 -27.61 5.96
N PHE A 87 13.22 -27.17 5.54
CA PHE A 87 14.49 -27.79 5.91
C PHE A 87 15.09 -27.20 7.19
N ASN A 88 15.00 -25.87 7.36
CA ASN A 88 15.54 -25.18 8.54
C ASN A 88 14.88 -23.80 8.73
N ARG A 89 14.75 -23.35 9.98
CA ARG A 89 14.33 -21.99 10.35
C ARG A 89 15.50 -21.23 10.96
N ARG A 90 15.78 -20.03 10.46
CA ARG A 90 16.78 -19.14 11.07
C ARG A 90 16.24 -18.59 12.40
N GLU A 91 16.98 -18.86 13.47
CA GLU A 91 16.65 -18.41 14.82
C GLU A 91 16.56 -16.88 14.88
N GLY A 92 15.53 -16.35 15.54
CA GLY A 92 15.27 -14.91 15.64
C GLY A 92 14.69 -14.24 14.39
N THR A 93 14.43 -14.98 13.30
CA THR A 93 13.84 -14.42 12.07
C THR A 93 12.67 -15.26 11.54
N ASP A 94 11.82 -14.66 10.71
CA ASP A 94 10.71 -15.34 10.00
C ASP A 94 11.17 -15.95 8.65
N LEU A 95 12.47 -16.23 8.52
CA LEU A 95 13.06 -16.75 7.29
C LEU A 95 13.27 -18.26 7.36
N TYR A 96 12.77 -18.94 6.33
CA TYR A 96 12.82 -20.39 6.21
C TYR A 96 13.68 -20.80 5.02
N ARG A 97 14.47 -21.86 5.20
CA ARG A 97 15.09 -22.60 4.11
C ARG A 97 14.15 -23.74 3.73
N LYS A 98 13.77 -23.77 2.46
CA LYS A 98 12.84 -24.76 1.90
C LYS A 98 13.59 -25.64 0.91
N ALA A 99 13.47 -26.95 1.05
CA ALA A 99 14.02 -27.92 0.11
C ALA A 99 12.98 -28.25 -0.95
N VAL A 100 13.36 -28.18 -2.21
CA VAL A 100 12.56 -28.56 -3.38
C VAL A 100 13.32 -29.61 -4.19
N LYS A 101 12.68 -30.29 -5.13
CA LYS A 101 13.34 -31.35 -5.92
C LYS A 101 14.64 -30.88 -6.61
N ALA A 102 14.67 -29.63 -7.07
CA ALA A 102 15.82 -29.06 -7.77
C ALA A 102 16.96 -28.58 -6.85
N GLY A 103 16.76 -28.56 -5.52
CA GLY A 103 17.74 -28.06 -4.57
C GLY A 103 17.11 -27.29 -3.41
N ILE A 104 17.88 -26.39 -2.78
CA ILE A 104 17.42 -25.63 -1.62
C ILE A 104 17.12 -24.19 -2.03
N LEU A 105 15.88 -23.75 -1.83
CA LEU A 105 15.50 -22.35 -1.93
C LEU A 105 16.06 -21.59 -0.73
N ARG A 106 16.91 -20.60 -1.00
CA ARG A 106 17.54 -19.77 0.02
C ARG A 106 16.53 -18.76 0.55
N GLU A 107 16.36 -18.78 1.88
CA GLU A 107 15.80 -17.72 2.72
C GLU A 107 14.53 -17.06 2.14
N SER A 108 13.40 -17.76 2.26
CA SER A 108 12.08 -17.24 1.88
C SER A 108 11.16 -17.13 3.09
N VAL A 109 10.27 -16.14 3.06
CA VAL A 109 9.22 -16.00 4.08
C VAL A 109 8.25 -17.19 3.95
N PHE A 110 7.77 -17.71 5.08
CA PHE A 110 6.74 -18.73 5.08
C PHE A 110 5.42 -18.13 4.59
N GLN A 111 4.78 -18.81 3.64
CA GLN A 111 3.45 -18.45 3.13
C GLN A 111 2.68 -19.76 3.06
N LYS A 112 1.57 -19.84 3.79
CA LYS A 112 0.66 -20.99 3.79
C LYS A 112 -0.63 -20.62 3.07
#